data_AF-A0A5J4UKB3-F1
#
_entry.id   AF-A0A5J4UKB3-F1
#
_cell.length_a   1.000
_cell.length_b   1.000
_cell.length_c   1.000
_cell.angle_alpha   90.00
_cell.angle_beta   90.00
_cell.angle_gamma   90.00
#
_symmetry.space_group_name_H-M   'P 1'
#
loop_
_entity.id
_entity.type
_entity.pdbx_description
1 polymer ?
#
loop_
_entity_poly.entity_id
_entity_poly.type
_entity_poly.pdbx_seq_one_letter_code
_entity_poly.pdbx_strand_id
1 'polypeptide(L)'
;MKPANVLLTKDNKAKLADFGLARKMREGRDFTTSPGGTEYYTAPELIYVQTLETNDFSQDPPKPKQTIAADIFACGVMLFELIGQNHPFKDEENPTKRITAEDILKVPEVAAYLSQN
;
A
#
# COMPACT_ATOMS: atom_id res chain seq x y z
N MET A 1 -4.89 -2.32 3.42
CA MET A 1 -6.27 -1.99 3.89
C MET A 1 -7.02 -1.24 2.80
N LYS A 2 -8.37 -1.26 2.76
CA LYS A 2 -9.19 -0.51 1.78
C LYS A 2 -10.60 -0.19 2.32
N PRO A 3 -11.33 0.80 1.77
CA PRO A 3 -12.64 1.22 2.28
C PRO A 3 -13.68 0.08 2.27
N ALA A 4 -13.68 -0.76 1.24
CA ALA A 4 -14.58 -1.91 1.13
C ALA A 4 -14.42 -2.93 2.28
N ASN A 5 -13.31 -2.89 3.03
CA ASN A 5 -13.05 -3.77 4.17
C ASN A 5 -13.34 -3.06 5.52
N VAL A 6 -13.92 -1.85 5.50
CA VAL A 6 -14.39 -1.12 6.69
C VAL A 6 -15.91 -1.18 6.70
N LEU A 7 -16.47 -1.98 7.60
CA LEU A 7 -17.92 -2.14 7.74
C LEU A 7 -18.47 -1.21 8.82
N LEU A 8 -19.73 -0.78 8.64
CA LEU A 8 -20.46 -0.01 9.64
C LEU A 8 -21.47 -0.90 10.36
N THR A 9 -21.45 -0.85 11.68
CA THR A 9 -22.49 -1.47 12.51
C THR A 9 -23.75 -0.62 12.54
N LYS A 10 -24.85 -1.17 13.07
CA LYS A 10 -26.13 -0.45 13.27
C LYS A 10 -25.99 0.79 14.15
N ASP A 11 -25.01 0.82 15.06
CA ASP A 11 -24.68 1.93 15.94
C ASP A 11 -23.57 2.84 15.38
N ASN A 12 -23.37 2.86 14.05
CA ASN A 12 -22.40 3.70 13.33
C ASN A 12 -20.94 3.53 13.78
N LYS A 13 -20.55 2.33 14.21
CA LYS A 13 -19.14 2.02 14.51
C LYS A 13 -18.47 1.38 13.32
N ALA A 14 -17.30 1.88 12.96
CA ALA A 14 -16.43 1.27 11.97
C ALA A 14 -15.78 0.00 12.54
N LYS A 15 -15.76 -1.07 11.74
CA LYS A 15 -15.08 -2.33 12.05
C LYS A 15 -14.31 -2.81 10.82
N LEU A 16 -13.06 -3.22 11.03
CA LEU A 16 -12.29 -3.89 9.99
C LEU A 16 -12.84 -5.30 9.76
N ALA A 17 -12.88 -5.69 8.50
CA ALA A 17 -13.26 -7.02 8.02
C ALA A 17 -12.20 -7.54 7.05
N ASP A 18 -12.38 -8.80 6.61
CA ASP A 18 -11.53 -9.47 5.61
C ASP A 18 -10.04 -9.51 6.00
N PHE A 19 -9.74 -10.45 6.90
CA PHE A 19 -8.39 -10.76 7.37
C PHE A 19 -7.72 -11.89 6.58
N GLY A 20 -8.20 -12.23 5.37
CA GLY A 20 -7.68 -13.36 4.58
C GLY A 20 -6.19 -13.22 4.22
N LEU A 21 -5.71 -11.97 4.15
CA LEU A 21 -4.30 -11.63 3.90
C LEU A 21 -3.52 -11.29 5.17
N ALA A 22 -4.16 -11.28 6.34
CA ALA A 22 -3.48 -10.99 7.60
C ALA A 22 -2.42 -12.05 7.92
N ARG A 23 -1.33 -11.64 8.56
CA ARG A 23 -0.21 -12.51 8.92
C ARG A 23 0.23 -12.20 10.34
N LYS A 24 0.59 -13.25 11.09
CA LYS A 24 1.17 -13.09 12.42
C LYS A 24 2.65 -12.69 12.27
N MET A 25 3.02 -11.58 12.90
CA MET A 25 4.42 -11.17 13.00
C MET A 25 5.19 -12.22 13.82
N ARG A 26 6.34 -12.64 13.31
CA ARG A 26 7.24 -13.54 14.04
C ARG A 26 8.10 -12.70 14.97
N GLU A 27 8.36 -13.19 16.17
CA GLU A 27 9.24 -12.51 17.11
C GLU A 27 10.62 -12.26 16.47
N GLY A 28 11.12 -11.03 16.58
CA GLY A 28 12.35 -10.58 15.91
C GLY A 28 12.22 -10.31 14.40
N ARG A 29 11.01 -10.34 13.82
CA ARG A 29 10.75 -9.89 12.44
C ARG A 29 9.61 -8.89 12.38
N ASP A 30 9.89 -7.75 11.76
CA ASP A 30 8.99 -6.61 11.55
C ASP A 30 8.39 -6.55 10.13
N PHE A 31 8.54 -7.63 9.34
CA PHE A 31 7.95 -7.77 8.02
C PHE A 31 7.51 -9.18 7.66
N THR A 32 6.71 -9.29 6.60
CA THR A 32 6.35 -10.55 5.92
C THR A 32 6.72 -10.50 4.43
N THR A 33 6.98 -11.65 3.81
CA THR A 33 7.50 -11.74 2.43
C THR A 33 6.48 -12.29 1.42
N SER A 34 5.19 -12.22 1.76
CA SER A 34 4.08 -12.68 0.93
C SER A 34 3.06 -11.56 0.86
N PRO A 35 3.40 -10.41 0.25
CA PRO A 35 2.46 -9.31 0.21
C PRO A 35 1.23 -9.68 -0.61
N GLY A 36 0.12 -9.11 -0.20
CA GLY A 36 -1.13 -9.14 -0.95
C GLY A 36 -1.91 -7.87 -0.63
N GLY A 37 -2.87 -7.56 -1.49
CA GLY A 37 -3.69 -6.37 -1.29
C GLY A 37 -4.36 -5.93 -2.57
N THR A 38 -5.09 -4.84 -2.48
CA THR A 38 -5.64 -4.15 -3.64
C THR A 38 -4.63 -3.10 -4.11
N GLU A 39 -4.26 -3.15 -5.39
CA GLU A 39 -3.18 -2.37 -6.00
C GLU A 39 -3.21 -0.88 -5.60
N TYR A 40 -4.38 -0.25 -5.66
CA TYR A 40 -4.60 1.16 -5.32
C TYR A 40 -4.12 1.60 -3.93
N TYR A 41 -4.11 0.69 -2.94
CA TYR A 41 -3.70 1.00 -1.56
C TYR A 41 -2.32 0.43 -1.20
N THR A 42 -1.55 0.01 -2.22
CA THR A 42 -0.23 -0.61 -2.02
C THR A 42 0.82 0.47 -1.80
N ALA A 43 1.65 0.29 -0.78
CA ALA A 43 2.71 1.22 -0.44
C ALA A 43 3.84 1.21 -1.49
N PRO A 44 4.51 2.34 -1.74
CA PRO A 44 5.49 2.47 -2.82
C PRO A 44 6.67 1.50 -2.69
N GLU A 45 7.11 1.17 -1.47
CA GLU A 45 8.17 0.19 -1.21
C GLU A 45 7.79 -1.24 -1.64
N LEU A 46 6.50 -1.57 -1.64
CA LEU A 46 6.01 -2.86 -2.12
C LEU A 46 5.90 -2.88 -3.65
N ILE A 47 5.43 -1.79 -4.26
CA ILE A 47 5.34 -1.65 -5.72
C ILE A 47 6.75 -1.70 -6.33
N TYR A 48 7.69 -0.92 -5.78
CA TYR A 48 9.05 -0.85 -6.28
C TYR A 48 9.71 -2.22 -6.37
N VAL A 49 9.66 -3.01 -5.28
CA VAL A 49 10.28 -4.35 -5.25
C VAL A 49 9.58 -5.33 -6.19
N GLN A 50 8.26 -5.22 -6.39
CA GLN A 50 7.54 -6.04 -7.37
C GLN A 50 7.93 -5.73 -8.82
N THR A 51 8.40 -4.51 -9.09
CA THR A 51 8.86 -4.07 -10.42
C THR A 51 10.35 -4.30 -10.68
N LEU A 52 11.12 -4.75 -9.68
CA LEU A 52 12.52 -5.10 -9.87
C LEU A 52 12.62 -6.42 -10.65
N GLU A 53 12.73 -6.32 -11.97
CA GLU A 53 13.09 -7.47 -12.81
C GLU A 53 14.56 -7.86 -12.55
N THR A 54 14.80 -9.12 -12.19
CA THR A 54 16.16 -9.65 -12.13
C THR A 54 16.54 -10.18 -13.51
N ASN A 55 17.50 -9.54 -14.17
CA ASN A 55 18.10 -10.07 -15.41
C ASN A 55 18.94 -11.34 -15.16
N ASP A 56 19.16 -11.69 -13.89
CA ASP A 56 19.86 -12.88 -13.46
C ASP A 56 18.85 -13.92 -12.95
N PHE A 57 18.55 -14.92 -13.79
CA PHE A 57 17.68 -16.05 -13.46
C PHE A 57 18.31 -17.04 -12.47
N SER A 58 19.58 -16.85 -12.09
CA SER A 58 20.25 -17.72 -11.11
C SER A 58 19.92 -17.37 -9.65
N GLN A 59 19.29 -16.21 -9.42
CA GLN A 59 18.90 -15.75 -8.09
C GLN A 59 17.39 -15.58 -7.97
N ASP A 60 16.86 -15.92 -6.79
CA ASP A 60 15.49 -15.57 -6.46
C ASP A 60 15.33 -14.04 -6.49
N PRO A 61 14.28 -13.50 -7.14
CA PRO A 61 14.03 -12.07 -7.12
C PRO A 61 13.82 -11.57 -5.69
N PRO A 62 14.20 -10.31 -5.41
CA PRO A 62 13.99 -9.73 -4.09
C PRO A 62 12.52 -9.80 -3.71
N LYS A 63 12.22 -10.40 -2.56
CA LYS A 63 10.85 -10.54 -2.10
C LYS A 63 10.39 -9.23 -1.44
N PRO A 64 9.27 -8.63 -1.88
CA PRO A 64 8.69 -7.46 -1.23
C PRO A 64 8.40 -7.73 0.25
N LYS A 65 8.80 -6.78 1.10
CA LYS A 65 8.68 -6.86 2.56
C LYS A 65 7.51 -6.01 3.04
N GLN A 66 6.39 -6.66 3.36
CA GLN A 66 5.23 -5.97 3.94
C GLN A 66 5.45 -5.76 5.43
N THR A 67 5.59 -4.49 5.82
CA THR A 67 5.77 -4.02 7.19
C THR A 67 4.47 -3.39 7.72
N ILE A 68 4.47 -2.98 8.98
CA ILE A 68 3.40 -2.17 9.56
C ILE A 68 3.26 -0.81 8.83
N ALA A 69 4.37 -0.25 8.34
CA ALA A 69 4.36 1.02 7.62
C ALA A 69 3.52 0.96 6.33
N ALA A 70 3.50 -0.20 5.65
CA ALA A 70 2.67 -0.40 4.47
C ALA A 70 1.16 -0.33 4.81
N ASP A 71 0.74 -0.82 5.99
CA ASP A 71 -0.64 -0.69 6.46
C ASP A 71 -0.98 0.76 6.86
N ILE A 72 -0.01 1.49 7.44
CA ILE A 72 -0.16 2.92 7.74
C ILE A 72 -0.34 3.73 6.44
N PHE A 73 0.46 3.45 5.41
CA PHE A 73 0.31 4.07 4.10
C PHE A 73 -1.08 3.83 3.51
N ALA A 74 -1.53 2.57 3.49
CA ALA A 74 -2.87 2.23 3.01
C ALA A 74 -3.97 2.98 3.79
N CYS A 75 -3.80 3.14 5.11
CA CYS A 75 -4.72 3.94 5.94
C CYS A 75 -4.75 5.41 5.52
N GLY A 76 -3.58 6.00 5.25
CA GLY A 76 -3.46 7.38 4.76
C GLY A 76 -4.15 7.59 3.41
N VAL A 77 -3.99 6.65 2.48
CA VAL A 77 -4.70 6.67 1.18
C VAL A 77 -6.21 6.63 1.37
N MET A 78 -6.73 5.76 2.24
CA MET A 78 -8.17 5.72 2.55
C MET A 78 -8.67 7.03 3.16
N LEU A 79 -7.90 7.63 4.08
CA LEU A 79 -8.28 8.89 4.72
C LEU A 79 -8.33 10.02 3.70
N PHE A 80 -7.35 10.10 2.81
CA PHE A 80 -7.36 11.06 1.71
C PHE A 80 -8.59 10.87 0.83
N GLU A 81 -8.85 9.64 0.40
CA GLU A 81 -10.00 9.31 -0.46
C GLU A 81 -11.34 9.66 0.22
N LEU A 82 -11.45 9.44 1.53
CA LEU A 82 -12.65 9.80 2.29
C LEU A 82 -12.89 11.32 2.33
N ILE A 83 -11.82 12.12 2.50
CA ILE A 83 -11.92 13.58 2.59
C ILE A 83 -12.11 14.19 1.19
N GLY A 84 -11.30 13.77 0.22
CA GLY A 84 -11.27 14.33 -1.13
C GLY A 84 -12.31 13.72 -2.09
N GLN A 85 -12.99 12.64 -1.69
CA GLN A 85 -13.92 11.85 -2.50
C GLN A 85 -13.32 11.27 -3.79
N ASN A 86 -11.99 11.36 -3.93
CA ASN A 86 -11.21 10.85 -5.06
C ASN A 86 -9.92 10.24 -4.54
N HIS A 87 -9.49 9.15 -5.20
CA HIS A 87 -8.27 8.45 -4.82
C HIS A 87 -7.03 9.28 -5.19
N PRO A 88 -6.06 9.49 -4.28
CA PRO A 88 -4.96 10.48 -4.46
C PRO A 88 -4.07 10.23 -5.68
N PHE A 89 -3.95 8.97 -6.09
CA PHE A 89 -3.04 8.54 -7.18
C PHE A 89 -3.78 7.97 -8.40
N LYS A 90 -5.11 8.00 -8.41
CA LYS A 90 -5.87 7.43 -9.52
C LYS A 90 -5.88 8.42 -10.68
N ASP A 91 -5.60 7.93 -11.88
CA ASP A 91 -5.70 8.71 -13.11
C ASP A 91 -7.16 8.67 -13.61
N GLU A 92 -7.83 9.83 -13.64
CA GLU A 92 -9.22 9.94 -14.11
C GLU A 92 -9.35 9.78 -15.63
N GLU A 93 -8.34 10.23 -16.39
CA GLU A 93 -8.33 10.14 -17.85
C GLU A 93 -7.96 8.73 -18.31
N ASN A 94 -7.13 8.03 -17.54
CA ASN A 94 -6.79 6.62 -17.77
C ASN A 94 -6.99 5.77 -16.50
N PRO A 95 -8.23 5.34 -16.21
CA PRO A 95 -8.53 4.51 -15.03
C PRO A 95 -7.81 3.16 -14.97
N THR A 96 -7.27 2.70 -16.12
CA THR A 96 -6.52 1.45 -16.24
C THR A 96 -5.02 1.61 -16.02
N LYS A 97 -4.52 2.86 -15.95
CA LYS A 97 -3.12 3.13 -15.65
C LYS A 97 -2.78 2.57 -14.26
N ARG A 98 -1.75 1.73 -14.20
CA ARG A 98 -1.21 1.25 -12.93
C ARG A 98 -0.54 2.38 -12.17
N ILE A 99 -0.70 2.38 -10.85
CA ILE A 99 -0.01 3.31 -9.96
C ILE A 99 1.41 2.80 -9.78
N THR A 100 2.40 3.65 -10.07
CA THR A 100 3.81 3.33 -9.87
C THR A 100 4.30 3.91 -8.53
N ALA A 101 5.41 3.38 -8.01
CA ALA A 101 6.07 3.97 -6.85
C ALA A 101 6.47 5.44 -7.12
N GLU A 102 6.82 5.76 -8.37
CA GLU A 102 7.19 7.11 -8.78
C GLU A 102 6.01 8.09 -8.78
N ASP A 103 4.80 7.65 -9.20
CA ASP A 103 3.58 8.47 -9.10
C ASP A 103 3.30 8.87 -7.63
N ILE A 104 3.61 7.98 -6.68
CA ILE A 104 3.42 8.21 -5.24
C ILE A 104 4.50 9.14 -4.67
N LEU A 105 5.77 8.87 -4.99
CA LEU A 105 6.92 9.58 -4.40
C LEU A 105 7.11 11.00 -4.94
N LYS A 106 6.56 11.32 -6.12
CA LYS A 106 6.61 12.66 -6.73
C LYS A 106 5.66 13.67 -6.09
N VAL A 107 4.82 13.28 -5.14
CA VAL A 107 4.00 14.23 -4.39
C VAL A 107 4.93 15.15 -3.58
N PRO A 108 4.92 16.48 -3.81
CA PRO A 108 5.87 17.41 -3.20
C PRO A 108 5.93 17.32 -1.67
N GLU A 109 4.79 17.12 -1.01
CA GLU A 109 4.72 16.95 0.45
C GLU A 109 5.41 15.67 0.95
N VAL A 110 5.42 14.59 0.15
CA VAL A 110 6.08 13.31 0.48
C VAL A 110 7.58 13.38 0.22
N ALA A 111 7.99 13.97 -0.91
CA ALA A 111 9.40 14.17 -1.25
C ALA A 111 10.15 15.07 -0.24
N ALA A 112 9.46 16.08 0.32
CA ALA A 112 10.02 16.95 1.34
C ALA A 112 10.30 16.22 2.67
N TYR A 113 9.51 15.20 3.04
CA TYR A 113 9.69 14.42 4.27
C TYR A 113 10.82 13.39 4.15
N LEU A 114 10.99 12.79 2.97
CA LEU A 114 12.04 11.80 2.69
C LEU A 114 13.43 12.40 2.49
N SER A 115 13.53 13.69 2.16
CA SER A 115 14.83 14.38 2.03
C SER A 115 15.42 14.86 3.37
N GLN A 116 14.68 14.73 4.46
CA GLN A 116 15.08 15.15 5.81
C GLN A 116 15.49 13.99 6.74
N ASN A 117 15.41 12.75 6.25
CA ASN A 117 15.79 11.53 6.97
C ASN A 117 16.69 10.65 6.09
#